data_AF-A0A2N5A3Y2-F1
#
_entry.id   AF-A0A2N5A3Y2-F1
#
_cell.length_a   1.000
_cell.length_b   1.000
_cell.length_c   1.000
_cell.angle_alpha   90.00
_cell.angle_beta   90.00
_cell.angle_gamma   90.00
#
_symmetry.space_group_name_H-M   'P 1'
#
loop_
_entity.id
_entity.type
_entity.pdbx_description
1 polymer ?
#
loop_
_entity_poly.entity_id
_entity_poly.type
_entity_poly.pdbx_seq_one_letter_code
_entity_poly.pdbx_strand_id
1 'polypeptide(L)'
;SHICVHTYPESHPEGGLCTFRADIEVSTCGVISPLKALNYLIHQLESDIVTIDYRVRGFTRDINGMKHFIDHEINSIQNFMSDDIKSLYDMVDVNVYQENIFHTKMLLKEFDLKHYMFHTRPEELTAEERKVITDLLWKEMREIYYGRNIPAV
;
A
#
# COMPACT_ATOMS: atom_id res chain seq x y z
N SER A 1 -19.03 10.48 6.94
CA SER A 1 -17.92 9.57 7.24
C SER A 1 -18.35 8.16 6.90
N HIS A 2 -17.41 7.31 6.53
CA HIS A 2 -17.66 5.90 6.22
C HIS A 2 -16.34 5.12 6.22
N ILE A 3 -16.45 3.80 6.29
CA ILE A 3 -15.36 2.87 6.00
C ILE A 3 -15.90 1.92 4.94
N CYS A 4 -15.19 1.75 3.83
CA CYS A 4 -15.55 0.83 2.76
C CYS A 4 -14.37 -0.08 2.42
N VAL A 5 -14.67 -1.34 2.06
CA VAL A 5 -13.66 -2.33 1.65
C VAL A 5 -14.17 -3.07 0.42
N HIS A 6 -13.31 -3.15 -0.61
CA HIS A 6 -13.54 -3.98 -1.80
C HIS A 6 -12.37 -4.94 -1.97
N THR A 7 -12.65 -6.22 -2.13
CA THR A 7 -11.61 -7.26 -2.30
C THR A 7 -11.70 -7.90 -3.67
N TYR A 8 -10.54 -8.13 -4.28
CA TYR A 8 -10.39 -8.68 -5.63
C TYR A 8 -9.36 -9.81 -5.59
N PRO A 9 -9.78 -11.06 -5.33
CA PRO A 9 -8.93 -12.21 -5.61
C PRO A 9 -8.82 -12.41 -7.12
N GLU A 10 -7.61 -12.63 -7.61
CA GLU A 10 -7.28 -12.86 -9.00
C GLU A 10 -6.31 -14.05 -9.10
N SER A 11 -6.44 -14.85 -10.16
CA SER A 11 -5.57 -15.99 -10.42
C SER A 11 -5.10 -15.90 -11.86
N HIS A 12 -3.79 -15.79 -12.05
CA HIS A 12 -3.19 -15.67 -13.37
C HIS A 12 -3.48 -16.93 -14.19
N PRO A 13 -4.13 -16.82 -15.37
CA PRO A 13 -4.68 -17.96 -16.10
C PRO A 13 -3.62 -18.96 -16.60
N GLU A 14 -2.39 -18.50 -16.81
CA GLU A 14 -1.28 -19.34 -17.33
C GLU A 14 -0.09 -19.46 -16.36
N GLY A 15 -0.11 -18.77 -15.22
CA GLY A 15 1.12 -18.43 -14.47
C GLY A 15 1.23 -19.01 -13.06
N GLY A 16 0.18 -19.65 -12.54
CA GLY A 16 0.17 -20.23 -11.19
C GLY A 16 0.28 -19.22 -10.04
N LEU A 17 0.36 -17.92 -10.34
CA LEU A 17 0.33 -16.84 -9.37
C LEU A 17 -1.11 -16.44 -9.07
N CYS A 18 -1.39 -16.17 -7.81
CA CYS A 18 -2.66 -15.61 -7.36
C CYS A 18 -2.36 -14.29 -6.64
N THR A 19 -3.15 -13.27 -6.97
CA THR A 19 -3.02 -11.94 -6.38
C THR A 19 -4.29 -11.63 -5.59
N PHE A 20 -4.14 -11.04 -4.40
CA PHE A 20 -5.26 -10.57 -3.60
C PHE A 20 -5.13 -9.07 -3.38
N ARG A 21 -6.06 -8.29 -3.95
CA ARG A 21 -6.11 -6.84 -3.75
C ARG A 21 -7.25 -6.48 -2.82
N ALA A 22 -6.99 -5.58 -1.87
CA ALA A 22 -8.01 -4.95 -1.04
C ALA A 22 -7.94 -3.43 -1.17
N ASP A 23 -9.03 -2.80 -1.58
CA ASP A 23 -9.17 -1.36 -1.65
C ASP A 23 -9.95 -0.90 -0.41
N ILE A 24 -9.34 -0.05 0.42
CA ILE A 24 -9.92 0.42 1.68
C ILE A 24 -10.05 1.94 1.66
N GLU A 25 -11.27 2.46 1.82
CA GLU A 25 -11.52 3.89 2.02
C GLU A 25 -11.91 4.15 3.48
N VAL A 26 -11.12 5.00 4.17
CA VAL A 26 -11.45 5.49 5.51
C VAL A 26 -11.75 6.98 5.45
N SER A 27 -13.02 7.33 5.63
CA SER A 27 -13.44 8.72 5.78
C SER A 27 -13.95 9.00 7.18
N THR A 28 -13.34 10.00 7.80
CA THR A 28 -13.78 10.57 9.07
C THR A 28 -14.35 11.98 8.88
N CYS A 29 -14.94 12.54 9.93
CA CYS A 29 -15.40 13.92 10.01
C CYS A 29 -15.03 14.50 11.37
N GLY A 30 -14.89 15.83 11.47
CA GLY A 30 -14.51 16.50 12.71
C GLY A 30 -13.03 16.33 13.03
N VAL A 31 -12.68 16.20 14.31
CA VAL A 31 -11.29 16.19 14.82
C VAL A 31 -10.57 14.84 14.69
N ILE A 32 -11.27 13.82 14.19
CA ILE A 32 -10.70 12.47 14.06
C ILE A 32 -10.01 12.39 12.69
N SER A 33 -8.69 12.27 12.69
CA SER A 33 -7.93 12.02 11.45
C SER A 33 -7.97 10.53 11.07
N PRO A 34 -8.20 10.19 9.78
CA PRO A 34 -8.14 8.80 9.31
C PRO A 34 -6.71 8.24 9.37
N LEU A 35 -5.69 9.10 9.39
CA LEU A 35 -4.27 8.71 9.52
C LEU A 35 -3.99 7.97 10.82
N LYS A 36 -4.84 8.12 11.85
CA LYS A 36 -4.72 7.36 13.11
C LYS A 36 -4.97 5.86 12.93
N ALA A 37 -5.71 5.45 11.90
CA ALA A 37 -5.97 4.04 11.60
C ALA A 37 -4.90 3.43 10.70
N LEU A 38 -3.98 4.22 10.14
CA LEU A 38 -3.07 3.81 9.09
C LEU A 38 -2.19 2.62 9.49
N ASN A 39 -1.47 2.73 10.61
CA ASN A 39 -0.59 1.67 11.11
C ASN A 39 -1.37 0.37 11.36
N TYR A 40 -2.56 0.47 11.96
CA TYR A 40 -3.41 -0.68 12.22
C TYR A 40 -3.78 -1.41 10.92
N LEU A 41 -4.20 -0.67 9.89
CA LEU A 41 -4.59 -1.26 8.60
C LEU A 41 -3.41 -1.95 7.92
N ILE A 42 -2.23 -1.33 7.91
CA ILE A 42 -1.03 -1.91 7.31
C ILE A 42 -0.64 -3.20 8.03
N HIS A 43 -0.63 -3.20 9.37
CA HIS A 43 -0.31 -4.39 10.15
C HIS A 43 -1.33 -5.52 10.00
N GLN A 44 -2.61 -5.22 9.84
CA GLN A 44 -3.63 -6.28 9.72
C GLN A 44 -3.63 -6.96 8.35
N LEU A 45 -3.18 -6.27 7.31
CA LEU A 45 -3.17 -6.80 5.95
C LEU A 45 -1.83 -7.40 5.54
N GLU A 46 -0.73 -7.00 6.18
CA GLU A 46 0.65 -7.46 5.89
C GLU A 46 0.97 -7.49 4.39
N SER A 47 0.50 -6.47 3.66
CA SER A 47 0.48 -6.48 2.19
C SER A 47 1.88 -6.30 1.60
N ASP A 48 2.16 -6.96 0.48
CA ASP A 48 3.42 -6.83 -0.25
C ASP A 48 3.62 -5.43 -0.86
N ILE A 49 2.51 -4.83 -1.29
CA ILE A 49 2.45 -3.53 -1.94
C ILE A 49 1.33 -2.75 -1.29
N VAL A 50 1.61 -1.50 -0.93
CA VAL A 50 0.61 -0.58 -0.39
C VAL A 50 0.65 0.72 -1.18
N THR A 51 -0.50 1.17 -1.65
CA THR A 51 -0.67 2.50 -2.26
C THR A 51 -1.67 3.28 -1.44
N ILE A 52 -1.26 4.43 -0.93
CA ILE A 52 -2.07 5.23 -0.01
C ILE A 52 -2.24 6.61 -0.59
N ASP A 53 -3.50 7.02 -0.73
CA ASP A 53 -3.89 8.38 -1.08
C ASP A 53 -4.51 9.06 0.13
N TYR A 54 -3.99 10.23 0.49
CA TYR A 54 -4.61 11.10 1.47
C TYR A 54 -5.20 12.32 0.79
N ARG A 55 -6.54 12.44 0.90
CA ARG A 55 -7.31 13.51 0.29
C ARG A 55 -8.07 14.29 1.35
N VAL A 56 -7.80 15.59 1.39
CA VAL A 56 -8.58 16.56 2.17
C VAL A 56 -9.94 16.78 1.49
N ARG A 57 -11.05 16.68 2.24
CA ARG A 57 -12.41 16.90 1.73
C ARG A 57 -13.10 18.04 2.47
N GLY A 58 -13.61 19.01 1.71
CA GLY A 58 -14.32 20.17 2.26
C GLY A 58 -13.38 21.22 2.86
N PHE A 59 -13.96 22.14 3.62
CA PHE A 59 -13.24 23.19 4.35
C PHE A 59 -14.09 23.67 5.53
N THR A 60 -13.47 24.28 6.52
CA THR A 60 -14.14 25.02 7.60
C THR A 60 -13.82 26.52 7.48
N ARG A 61 -14.56 27.36 8.20
CA ARG A 61 -14.27 28.80 8.29
C ARG A 61 -14.04 29.20 9.73
N ASP A 62 -13.07 30.08 9.96
CA ASP A 62 -12.87 30.69 11.27
C ASP A 62 -13.80 31.88 11.52
N ILE A 63 -13.67 32.49 12.70
CA ILE A 63 -14.46 33.66 13.12
C ILE A 63 -14.25 34.89 12.23
N ASN A 64 -13.16 34.95 11.47
CA ASN A 64 -12.84 36.02 10.52
C ASN A 64 -13.31 35.68 9.09
N GLY A 65 -13.93 34.51 8.89
CA GLY A 65 -14.42 34.04 7.60
C GLY A 65 -13.36 33.42 6.68
N MET A 66 -12.11 33.29 7.15
CA MET A 66 -11.02 32.67 6.40
C MET A 66 -11.25 31.16 6.31
N LYS A 67 -11.00 30.59 5.13
CA LYS A 67 -11.20 29.16 4.87
C LYS A 67 -9.98 28.36 5.30
N HIS A 68 -10.21 27.28 6.03
CA HIS A 68 -9.22 26.31 6.45
C HIS A 68 -9.55 24.97 5.80
N PHE A 69 -8.61 24.44 5.03
CA PHE A 69 -8.78 23.16 4.32
C PHE A 69 -8.18 22.00 5.11
N ILE A 70 -7.06 22.24 5.78
CA ILE A 70 -6.35 21.25 6.59
C ILE A 70 -6.04 21.83 7.97
N ASP A 71 -6.13 21.00 8.99
CA ASP A 71 -5.97 21.36 10.40
C ASP A 71 -4.64 20.89 11.01
N HIS A 72 -3.75 20.32 10.19
CA HIS A 72 -2.42 19.86 10.59
C HIS A 72 -1.42 20.02 9.44
N GLU A 73 -0.14 20.10 9.79
CA GLU A 73 0.94 20.04 8.80
C GLU A 73 1.13 18.60 8.32
N ILE A 74 1.18 18.43 7.01
CA ILE A 74 1.53 17.17 6.36
C ILE A 74 2.35 17.49 5.11
N ASN A 75 3.53 16.88 5.05
CA ASN A 75 4.38 16.90 3.87
C ASN A 75 4.56 15.49 3.29
N SER A 76 4.20 14.46 4.05
CA SER A 76 4.33 13.05 3.70
C SER A 76 3.37 12.22 4.55
N ILE A 77 2.71 11.22 3.96
CA ILE A 77 1.92 10.24 4.71
C ILE A 77 2.85 9.36 5.57
N GLN A 78 4.10 9.15 5.14
CA GLN A 78 5.10 8.35 5.85
C GLN A 78 5.38 8.89 7.26
N ASN A 79 5.18 10.19 7.50
CA ASN A 79 5.34 10.80 8.83
C ASN A 79 4.37 10.23 9.87
N PHE A 80 3.28 9.61 9.43
CA PHE A 80 2.26 9.00 10.29
C PHE A 80 2.43 7.49 10.46
N MET A 81 3.49 6.91 9.88
CA MET A 81 3.82 5.49 10.01
C MET A 81 4.84 5.27 11.13
N SER A 82 4.74 4.13 11.81
CA SER A 82 5.70 3.66 12.80
C SER A 82 7.00 3.21 12.14
N ASP A 83 8.10 3.26 12.89
CA ASP A 83 9.43 3.00 12.33
C ASP A 83 9.63 1.55 11.91
N ASP A 84 8.90 0.60 12.51
CA ASP A 84 8.89 -0.79 12.08
C ASP A 84 8.26 -0.95 10.70
N ILE A 85 7.14 -0.29 10.40
CA ILE A 85 6.57 -0.26 9.04
C ILE A 85 7.59 0.35 8.06
N LYS A 86 8.19 1.49 8.41
CA LYS A 86 9.19 2.12 7.53
C LYS A 86 10.40 1.22 7.26
N SER A 87 10.75 0.36 8.23
CA SER A 87 11.85 -0.59 8.08
C SER A 87 11.53 -1.72 7.10
N LEU A 88 10.26 -2.16 7.03
CA LEU A 88 9.80 -3.26 6.18
C LEU A 88 9.68 -2.89 4.69
N TYR A 89 9.35 -1.63 4.40
CA TYR A 89 9.02 -1.20 3.04
C TYR A 89 10.03 -0.21 2.45
N ASP A 90 10.25 -0.31 1.14
CA ASP A 90 10.75 0.78 0.32
C ASP A 90 9.58 1.71 0.00
N MET A 91 9.71 2.99 0.34
CA MET A 91 8.60 3.96 0.25
C MET A 91 8.96 5.14 -0.65
N VAL A 92 8.00 5.57 -1.47
CA VAL A 92 8.14 6.72 -2.38
C VAL A 92 6.92 7.61 -2.27
N ASP A 93 7.14 8.91 -2.12
CA ASP A 93 6.09 9.92 -2.13
C ASP A 93 5.93 10.58 -3.51
N VAL A 94 4.67 10.84 -3.89
CA VAL A 94 4.29 11.59 -5.09
C VAL A 94 3.26 12.65 -4.68
N ASN A 95 3.72 13.74 -4.08
CA ASN A 95 2.85 14.77 -3.50
C ASN A 95 2.67 15.98 -4.43
N VAL A 96 1.46 16.53 -4.48
CA VAL A 96 1.12 17.81 -5.12
C VAL A 96 0.61 18.76 -4.04
N TYR A 97 1.54 19.48 -3.41
CA TYR A 97 1.27 20.29 -2.21
C TYR A 97 0.22 21.38 -2.43
N GLN A 98 0.23 22.03 -3.60
CA GLN A 98 -0.71 23.11 -3.94
C GLN A 98 -2.17 22.62 -3.95
N GLU A 99 -2.39 21.33 -4.21
CA GLU A 99 -3.71 20.71 -4.32
C GLU A 99 -4.06 19.86 -3.09
N ASN A 100 -3.21 19.82 -2.06
CA ASN A 100 -3.34 18.93 -0.89
C ASN A 100 -3.54 17.45 -1.28
N ILE A 101 -2.82 17.00 -2.32
CA ILE A 101 -2.79 15.62 -2.75
C ILE A 101 -1.50 14.99 -2.25
N PHE A 102 -1.63 13.97 -1.42
CA PHE A 102 -0.50 13.22 -0.90
C PHE A 102 -0.66 11.76 -1.27
N HIS A 103 0.40 11.18 -1.81
CA HIS A 103 0.42 9.80 -2.26
C HIS A 103 1.71 9.14 -1.81
N THR A 104 1.60 7.98 -1.18
CA THR A 104 2.75 7.16 -0.80
C THR A 104 2.57 5.76 -1.38
N LYS A 105 3.62 5.27 -2.04
CA LYS A 105 3.72 3.89 -2.53
C LYS A 105 4.74 3.16 -1.68
N MET A 106 4.45 1.90 -1.37
CA MET A 106 5.27 1.04 -0.53
C MET A 106 5.43 -0.31 -1.21
N LEU A 107 6.66 -0.81 -1.24
CA LEU A 107 7.00 -2.15 -1.71
C LEU A 107 7.77 -2.88 -0.60
N LEU A 108 7.35 -4.08 -0.25
CA LEU A 108 8.02 -4.89 0.76
C LEU A 108 9.47 -5.16 0.30
N LYS A 109 10.45 -4.90 1.18
CA LYS A 109 11.88 -5.02 0.83
C LYS A 109 12.30 -6.46 0.62
N GLU A 110 11.82 -7.33 1.49
CA GLU A 110 12.17 -8.75 1.51
C GLU A 110 10.94 -9.54 1.92
N PHE A 111 10.71 -10.66 1.23
CA PHE A 111 9.64 -11.58 1.55
C PHE A 111 10.18 -12.98 1.84
N ASP A 112 9.45 -13.75 2.65
CA ASP A 112 9.75 -15.15 2.90
C ASP A 112 8.89 -16.03 2.01
N LEU A 113 9.53 -16.75 1.07
CA LEU A 113 8.86 -17.61 0.09
C LEU A 113 7.87 -18.59 0.74
N LYS A 114 8.11 -19.00 1.98
CA LYS A 114 7.20 -19.92 2.70
C LYS A 114 5.77 -19.39 2.84
N HIS A 115 5.59 -18.06 2.85
CA HIS A 115 4.28 -17.42 2.99
C HIS A 115 3.51 -17.33 1.67
N TYR A 116 4.14 -17.66 0.53
CA TYR A 116 3.54 -17.56 -0.81
C TYR A 116 3.22 -18.93 -1.40
N MET A 117 3.48 -20.01 -0.67
CA MET A 117 3.22 -21.37 -1.13
C MET A 117 1.99 -21.96 -0.43
N PHE A 118 1.05 -22.50 -1.21
CA PHE A 118 -0.17 -23.12 -0.67
C PHE A 118 -0.01 -24.62 -0.34
N HIS A 119 0.59 -25.39 -1.25
CA HIS A 119 0.59 -26.86 -1.20
C HIS A 119 1.97 -27.51 -1.17
N THR A 120 3.02 -26.70 -1.19
CA THR A 120 4.41 -27.16 -1.24
C THR A 120 5.22 -26.29 -0.29
N ARG A 121 6.27 -26.85 0.29
CA ARG A 121 7.19 -26.05 1.09
C ARG A 121 8.41 -25.67 0.27
N PRO A 122 9.04 -24.51 0.52
CA PRO A 122 10.28 -24.16 -0.13
C PRO A 122 11.31 -25.30 -0.05
N GLU A 123 11.40 -26.00 1.09
CA GLU A 123 12.34 -27.11 1.30
C GLU A 123 12.19 -28.28 0.32
N GLU A 124 11.00 -28.47 -0.23
CA GLU A 124 10.67 -29.54 -1.18
C GLU A 124 11.03 -29.18 -2.62
N LEU A 125 11.36 -27.90 -2.88
CA LEU A 125 11.78 -27.39 -4.18
C LEU A 125 13.30 -27.42 -4.34
N THR A 126 13.75 -27.69 -5.56
CA THR A 126 15.14 -27.48 -5.99
C THR A 126 15.51 -25.99 -5.92
N ALA A 127 16.81 -25.70 -5.84
CA ALA A 127 17.30 -24.33 -5.83
C ALA A 127 16.88 -23.54 -7.08
N GLU A 128 16.82 -24.21 -8.23
CA GLU A 128 16.40 -23.59 -9.49
C GLU A 128 14.91 -23.23 -9.47
N GLU A 129 14.04 -24.14 -9.01
CA GLU A 129 12.61 -23.86 -8.89
C GLU A 129 12.32 -22.70 -7.93
N ARG A 130 13.00 -22.68 -6.77
CA ARG A 130 12.86 -21.55 -5.83
C ARG A 130 13.25 -20.23 -6.48
N LYS A 131 14.33 -20.22 -7.24
CA LYS A 131 14.80 -19.03 -7.94
C LYS A 131 13.76 -18.56 -8.97
N VAL A 132 13.27 -19.47 -9.81
CA VAL A 132 12.24 -19.16 -10.81
C VAL A 132 10.98 -18.59 -10.17
N ILE A 133 10.48 -19.20 -9.09
CA ILE A 133 9.28 -18.71 -8.39
C ILE A 133 9.53 -17.34 -7.75
N THR A 134 10.70 -17.15 -7.14
CA THR A 134 11.09 -15.87 -6.53
C THR A 134 11.17 -14.76 -7.58
N ASP A 135 11.74 -15.05 -8.74
CA ASP A 135 11.84 -14.10 -9.85
C ASP A 135 10.45 -13.74 -10.42
N LEU A 136 9.55 -14.71 -10.50
CA LEU A 136 8.16 -14.50 -10.91
C LEU A 136 7.39 -13.62 -9.90
N LEU A 137 7.50 -13.90 -8.60
CA LEU A 137 6.88 -13.07 -7.55
C LEU A 137 7.41 -11.64 -7.58
N TRP A 138 8.73 -11.45 -7.68
CA TRP A 138 9.32 -10.12 -7.78
C TRP A 138 8.89 -9.37 -9.03
N LYS A 139 8.75 -10.07 -10.15
CA LYS A 139 8.24 -9.47 -11.38
C LYS A 139 6.81 -8.98 -11.18
N GLU A 140 5.91 -9.85 -10.70
CA GLU A 140 4.51 -9.52 -10.43
C GLU A 140 4.40 -8.32 -9.49
N MET A 141 5.13 -8.36 -8.37
CA MET A 141 5.12 -7.28 -7.39
C MET A 141 5.59 -5.95 -7.99
N ARG A 142 6.64 -5.97 -8.82
CA ARG A 142 7.17 -4.76 -9.47
C ARG A 142 6.23 -4.25 -10.56
N GLU A 143 5.59 -5.13 -11.33
CA GLU A 143 4.63 -4.73 -12.35
C GLU A 143 3.44 -4.00 -11.74
N ILE A 144 2.90 -4.52 -10.63
CA ILE A 144 1.84 -3.88 -9.84
C ILE A 144 2.37 -2.57 -9.22
N TYR A 145 3.53 -2.61 -8.55
CA TYR A 145 4.11 -1.45 -7.90
C TYR A 145 4.39 -0.31 -8.87
N TYR A 146 4.90 -0.58 -10.08
CA TYR A 146 5.16 0.47 -11.08
C TYR A 146 3.95 0.76 -11.98
N GLY A 147 2.88 -0.04 -11.91
CA GLY A 147 1.70 0.10 -12.76
C GLY A 147 2.00 -0.12 -14.25
N ARG A 148 2.93 -1.02 -14.58
CA ARG A 148 3.35 -1.30 -15.96
C ARG A 148 3.92 -2.70 -16.09
N ASN A 149 3.75 -3.29 -17.28
CA ASN A 149 4.38 -4.57 -17.61
C ASN A 149 5.90 -4.37 -17.78
N ILE A 150 6.69 -5.28 -17.21
CA ILE A 150 8.14 -5.29 -17.27
C ILE A 150 8.54 -6.42 -18.23
N PRO A 151 9.22 -6.10 -19.36
CA PRO A 151 9.69 -7.11 -20.28
C PRO A 151 10.60 -8.13 -19.58
N ALA A 152 10.46 -9.41 -19.92
CA ALA A 152 11.46 -10.40 -19.53
C ALA A 152 12.79 -10.01 -20.19
N VAL A 153 13.85 -9.93 -19.38
CA VAL A 153 15.23 -9.72 -19.85
C VAL A 153 15.79 -11.05 -20.33
#